data_AF-A0A8T4VJJ9-F1
#
_entry.id   AF-A0A8T4VJJ9-F1
#
_cell.length_a   1.000
_cell.length_b   1.000
_cell.length_c   1.000
_cell.angle_alpha   90.00
_cell.angle_beta   90.00
_cell.angle_gamma   90.00
#
_symmetry.space_group_name_H-M   'P 1'
#
loop_
_entity.id
_entity.type
_entity.pdbx_description
1 polymer ?
#
loop_
_entity_poly.entity_id
_entity_poly.type
_entity_poly.pdbx_seq_one_letter_code
_entity_poly.pdbx_strand_id
1 'polypeptide(L)'
;MAPGMLIHVGEGKTERVTIDFIDCGEQSLDEQSEITNNNALKLKDTSTVSWINIIGLHNISIIEHLGTHFNIHSLVLEDVLNNGQRPKFEDFERYILLF
;
A
#
# COMPACT_ATOMS: atom_id res chain seq x y z
N MET A 1 14.24 19.53 4.60
CA MET A 1 12.98 18.78 4.39
C MET A 1 12.27 18.70 5.73
N ALA A 2 10.95 18.90 5.75
CA ALA A 2 10.16 18.72 6.96
C ALA A 2 9.75 17.23 7.08
N PRO A 3 9.75 16.63 8.28
CA PRO A 3 9.34 15.24 8.49
C PRO A 3 7.86 15.03 8.12
N GLY A 4 7.55 13.90 7.47
CA GLY A 4 6.20 13.54 7.03
C GLY A 4 5.85 13.98 5.61
N MET A 5 6.81 14.45 4.82
CA MET A 5 6.58 14.81 3.41
C MET A 5 6.81 13.60 2.51
N LEU A 6 5.79 13.20 1.75
CA LEU A 6 5.89 12.06 0.84
C LEU A 6 6.60 12.46 -0.45
N ILE A 7 7.77 11.87 -0.67
CA ILE A 7 8.58 12.05 -1.86
C ILE A 7 9.06 10.66 -2.29
N HIS A 8 8.81 10.28 -3.54
CA HIS A 8 9.36 9.02 -4.07
C HIS A 8 10.86 9.18 -4.36
N VAL A 9 11.70 8.37 -3.71
CA VAL A 9 13.17 8.41 -3.86
C VAL A 9 13.64 7.12 -4.53
N GLY A 10 13.80 7.14 -5.86
CA GLY A 10 14.31 6.03 -6.66
C GLY A 10 14.03 6.19 -8.17
N GLU A 11 14.70 5.38 -9.01
CA GLU A 11 14.40 5.31 -10.44
C GLU A 11 13.03 4.62 -10.65
N GLY A 12 12.11 5.29 -11.35
CA GLY A 12 10.80 4.73 -11.66
C GLY A 12 10.92 3.55 -12.63
N LYS A 13 10.74 2.32 -12.13
CA LYS A 13 10.85 1.08 -12.95
C LYS A 13 9.63 0.79 -13.83
N THR A 14 8.56 1.58 -13.71
CA THR A 14 7.28 1.39 -14.40
C THR A 14 6.61 2.74 -14.64
N GLU A 15 6.02 2.95 -15.82
CA GLU A 15 5.32 4.19 -16.20
C GLU A 15 3.91 4.35 -15.61
N ARG A 16 3.29 3.26 -15.15
CA ARG A 16 1.90 3.24 -14.68
C ARG A 16 1.75 2.58 -13.31
N VAL A 17 0.89 3.15 -12.47
CA VAL A 17 0.54 2.53 -11.19
C VAL A 17 -0.64 1.61 -11.38
N THR A 18 -0.51 0.35 -10.97
CA THR A 18 -1.59 -0.63 -10.98
C THR A 18 -1.85 -1.14 -9.57
N ILE A 19 -3.11 -1.50 -9.33
CA ILE A 19 -3.55 -2.13 -8.09
C ILE A 19 -4.23 -3.43 -8.48
N ASP A 20 -3.74 -4.51 -7.91
CA ASP A 20 -4.31 -5.84 -8.04
C ASP A 20 -4.72 -6.32 -6.64
N PHE A 21 -5.68 -7.24 -6.57
CA PHE A 21 -6.01 -7.87 -5.30
C PHE A 21 -6.35 -9.35 -5.45
N ILE A 22 -6.18 -10.05 -4.34
CA ILE A 22 -6.68 -11.41 -4.11
C ILE A 22 -7.48 -11.38 -2.81
N ASP A 23 -8.75 -11.77 -2.86
CA ASP A 23 -9.61 -11.92 -1.68
C ASP A 23 -9.94 -13.39 -1.44
N CYS A 24 -9.49 -13.91 -0.31
CA CYS A 24 -9.62 -15.31 0.07
C CYS A 24 -10.60 -15.47 1.23
N GLY A 25 -11.75 -16.08 0.95
CA GLY A 25 -12.69 -16.60 1.94
C GLY A 25 -12.57 -18.11 2.12
N GLU A 26 -13.40 -18.70 2.98
CA GLU A 26 -13.35 -20.15 3.25
C GLU A 26 -13.68 -21.01 2.02
N GLN A 27 -14.52 -20.50 1.12
CA GLN A 27 -15.01 -21.21 -0.07
C GLN A 27 -14.94 -20.35 -1.34
N SER A 28 -14.34 -19.17 -1.25
CA SER A 28 -14.30 -18.17 -2.33
C SER A 28 -12.90 -17.63 -2.51
N LEU A 29 -12.54 -17.42 -3.78
CA LEU A 29 -11.33 -16.76 -4.21
C LEU A 29 -11.74 -15.76 -5.30
N ASP A 30 -11.56 -14.48 -5.04
CA ASP A 30 -11.76 -13.41 -6.03
C ASP A 30 -10.41 -12.76 -6.33
N GLU A 31 -10.10 -12.61 -7.61
CA GLU A 31 -8.85 -12.03 -8.08
C GLU A 31 -9.17 -11.03 -9.19
N GLN A 32 -8.68 -9.80 -9.04
CA GLN A 32 -8.83 -8.79 -10.07
C GLN A 32 -7.55 -7.96 -10.21
N SER A 33 -7.25 -7.60 -11.46
CA SER A 33 -6.11 -6.78 -11.81
C SER A 33 -6.55 -5.42 -12.34
N GLU A 34 -5.68 -4.43 -12.22
CA GLU A 34 -5.90 -3.05 -12.69
C GLU A 34 -7.19 -2.41 -12.14
N ILE A 35 -7.48 -2.64 -10.86
CA ILE A 35 -8.65 -2.08 -10.19
C ILE A 35 -8.46 -0.62 -9.76
N THR A 36 -9.57 0.07 -9.50
CA THR A 36 -9.54 1.43 -8.95
C THR A 36 -9.28 1.42 -7.44
N ASN A 37 -8.70 2.51 -6.91
CA ASN A 37 -8.51 2.70 -5.46
C ASN A 37 -9.79 2.40 -4.67
N ASN A 38 -10.94 2.88 -5.13
CA ASN A 38 -12.23 2.69 -4.46
C ASN A 38 -12.63 1.22 -4.30
N ASN A 39 -12.25 0.36 -5.24
CA ASN A 39 -12.50 -1.08 -5.11
C ASN A 39 -11.57 -1.69 -4.07
N ALA A 40 -10.30 -1.26 -4.04
CA ALA A 40 -9.33 -1.71 -3.04
C ALA A 40 -9.74 -1.31 -1.61
N LEU A 41 -10.36 -0.13 -1.45
CA LEU A 41 -10.84 0.34 -0.14
C LEU A 41 -11.91 -0.58 0.47
N LYS A 42 -12.79 -1.14 -0.36
CA LYS A 42 -13.89 -2.02 0.08
C LYS A 42 -13.38 -3.33 0.70
N LEU A 43 -12.17 -3.77 0.33
CA LEU A 43 -11.55 -4.98 0.86
C LEU A 43 -11.21 -4.84 2.36
N LYS A 44 -11.10 -3.62 2.88
CA LYS A 44 -10.88 -3.40 4.31
C LYS A 44 -12.08 -3.84 5.17
N ASP A 45 -13.28 -3.78 4.61
CA ASP A 45 -14.53 -4.03 5.32
C ASP A 45 -15.01 -5.49 5.16
N THR A 46 -14.27 -6.33 4.43
CA THR A 46 -14.59 -7.75 4.30
C THR A 46 -14.20 -8.51 5.57
N SER A 47 -14.82 -9.68 5.76
CA SER A 47 -14.45 -10.62 6.84
C SER A 47 -13.43 -11.67 6.40
N THR A 48 -12.92 -11.52 5.17
CA THR A 48 -12.01 -12.43 4.47
C THR A 48 -10.57 -11.93 4.54
N VAL A 49 -9.62 -12.75 4.08
CA VAL A 49 -8.22 -12.34 3.98
C VAL A 49 -7.97 -11.75 2.60
N SER A 50 -7.75 -10.44 2.54
CA SER A 50 -7.43 -9.76 1.28
C SER A 50 -5.95 -9.40 1.19
N TRP A 51 -5.35 -9.65 0.02
CA TRP A 51 -4.02 -9.18 -0.34
C TRP A 51 -4.14 -8.12 -1.43
N ILE A 52 -3.64 -6.91 -1.15
CA ILE A 52 -3.62 -5.79 -2.09
C ILE A 52 -2.18 -5.61 -2.57
N ASN A 53 -1.97 -5.71 -3.88
CA ASN A 53 -0.68 -5.52 -4.52
C ASN A 53 -0.68 -4.19 -5.28
N ILE A 54 0.21 -3.27 -4.89
CA ILE A 54 0.35 -1.96 -5.52
C ILE A 54 1.68 -1.93 -6.27
N ILE A 55 1.63 -1.82 -7.58
CA ILE A 55 2.81 -1.78 -8.44
C ILE A 55 3.03 -0.34 -8.89
N GLY A 56 4.24 0.19 -8.66
CA GLY A 56 4.60 1.55 -9.03
C GLY A 56 4.26 2.56 -7.93
N LEU A 57 5.14 2.69 -6.93
CA LEU A 57 4.93 3.59 -5.78
C LEU A 57 5.15 5.09 -6.10
N HIS A 58 5.44 5.45 -7.36
CA HIS A 58 5.73 6.83 -7.75
C HIS A 58 4.50 7.75 -7.73
N ASN A 59 3.28 7.21 -7.76
CA ASN A 59 2.05 8.00 -7.62
C ASN A 59 1.69 8.17 -6.14
N ILE A 60 2.23 9.23 -5.54
CA ILE A 60 2.07 9.55 -4.12
C ILE A 60 0.60 9.68 -3.72
N SER A 61 -0.26 10.25 -4.58
CA SER A 61 -1.68 10.45 -4.29
C SER A 61 -2.43 9.13 -4.03
N ILE A 62 -2.09 8.06 -4.76
CA ILE A 62 -2.66 6.73 -4.54
C ILE A 62 -2.23 6.18 -3.17
N ILE A 63 -0.94 6.29 -2.86
CA ILE A 63 -0.37 5.80 -1.59
C ILE A 63 -0.93 6.57 -0.40
N GLU A 64 -1.06 7.90 -0.50
CA GLU A 64 -1.71 8.75 0.52
C GLU A 64 -3.16 8.35 0.75
N HIS A 65 -3.91 8.16 -0.33
CA HIS A 65 -5.33 7.84 -0.25
C HIS A 65 -5.56 6.49 0.43
N LEU A 66 -4.80 5.47 0.04
CA LEU A 66 -4.83 4.15 0.66
C LEU A 66 -4.35 4.23 2.11
N GLY A 67 -3.18 4.81 2.36
CA GLY A 67 -2.61 4.93 3.70
C GLY A 67 -3.54 5.63 4.69
N THR A 68 -4.20 6.71 4.27
CA THR A 68 -5.20 7.42 5.08
C THR A 68 -6.38 6.52 5.40
N HIS A 69 -6.93 5.80 4.40
CA HIS A 69 -8.05 4.90 4.61
C HIS A 69 -7.71 3.73 5.54
N PHE A 70 -6.49 3.18 5.44
CA PHE A 70 -5.99 2.12 6.32
C PHE A 70 -5.45 2.64 7.66
N ASN A 71 -5.47 3.96 7.88
CA ASN A 71 -4.98 4.63 9.09
C ASN A 71 -3.48 4.34 9.37
N ILE A 72 -2.68 4.33 8.31
CA ILE A 72 -1.22 4.21 8.34
C ILE A 72 -0.63 5.62 8.54
N HIS A 73 0.30 5.75 9.47
CA HIS A 73 0.91 7.04 9.78
C HIS A 73 1.74 7.59 8.61
N SER A 74 1.73 8.91 8.39
CA SER A 74 2.45 9.54 7.26
C SER A 74 3.95 9.26 7.25
N LEU A 75 4.58 9.20 8.43
CA LEU A 75 6.00 8.79 8.56
C LEU A 75 6.27 7.37 8.05
N VAL A 76 5.33 6.44 8.24
CA VAL A 76 5.45 5.08 7.72
C VAL A 76 5.31 5.08 6.19
N LEU A 77 4.37 5.87 5.66
CA LEU A 77 4.23 6.04 4.21
C LEU A 77 5.49 6.69 3.59
N GLU A 78 6.14 7.61 4.29
CA GLU A 78 7.41 8.23 3.87
C GLU A 78 8.50 7.17 3.75
N ASP A 79 8.60 6.25 4.71
CA ASP A 79 9.50 5.11 4.64
C ASP A 79 9.19 4.19 3.46
N VAL A 80 7.90 3.95 3.16
CA VAL A 80 7.45 3.10 2.04
C VAL A 80 7.91 3.66 0.68
N LEU A 81 7.99 4.98 0.57
CA LEU A 81 8.41 5.69 -0.64
C LEU A 81 9.94 5.88 -0.73
N ASN A 82 10.69 5.43 0.26
CA ASN A 82 12.14 5.59 0.33
C ASN A 82 12.88 4.29 0.02
N ASN A 83 13.22 4.12 -1.25
CA ASN A 83 13.75 2.87 -1.82
C ASN A 83 15.21 2.58 -1.40
N GLY A 84 15.85 3.47 -0.63
CA GLY A 84 17.24 3.37 -0.19
C GLY A 84 17.41 2.94 1.28
N GLN A 85 16.33 2.66 2.00
CA GLN A 85 16.41 2.23 3.39
C GLN A 85 16.96 0.80 3.53
N ARG A 86 17.52 0.50 4.72
CA ARG A 86 17.92 -0.87 5.06
C ARG A 86 16.68 -1.69 5.43
N PRO A 87 16.66 -3.01 5.17
CA PRO A 87 15.61 -3.89 5.64
C PRO A 87 15.36 -3.72 7.14
N LYS A 88 14.09 -3.65 7.52
CA LYS A 88 13.67 -3.41 8.91
C LYS A 88 12.30 -4.03 9.18
N PHE A 89 12.06 -4.29 10.46
CA PHE A 89 10.79 -4.78 10.99
C PHE A 89 10.34 -3.83 12.10
N GLU A 90 9.11 -3.35 12.01
CA GLU A 90 8.50 -2.50 13.03
C GLU A 90 7.11 -3.03 13.37
N ASP A 91 6.84 -3.16 14.67
CA ASP A 91 5.57 -3.62 15.22
C ASP A 91 4.79 -2.42 15.76
N PHE A 92 3.69 -2.09 15.08
CA PHE A 92 2.74 -1.08 15.52
C PHE A 92 1.49 -1.78 16.07
N GLU A 93 0.79 -1.13 16.99
CA GLU A 93 -0.39 -1.68 17.67
C GLU A 93 -1.46 -2.26 16.70
N ARG A 94 -1.56 -1.75 15.48
CA ARG A 94 -2.57 -2.16 14.48
C ARG A 94 -2.01 -2.86 13.25
N TYR A 95 -0.70 -2.80 13.00
CA TYR A 95 -0.11 -3.36 11.79
C TYR A 95 1.38 -3.62 11.97
N ILE A 96 1.88 -4.57 11.19
CA ILE A 96 3.30 -4.86 11.08
C ILE A 96 3.82 -4.21 9.81
N LEU A 97 4.97 -3.55 9.90
CA LEU A 97 5.69 -3.00 8.76
C LEU A 97 6.97 -3.82 8.53
N LEU A 98 7.17 -4.26 7.29
CA LEU A 98 8.33 -5.02 6.87
C LEU A 98 8.89 -4.42 5.57
N PHE A 99 10.19 -4.18 5.56
CA PHE A 99 10.97 -3.73 4.40
C PHE A 99 12.05 -4.74 4.02
#